data_AF-A0A920IYP1-F1
#
_entry.id   AF-A0A920IYP1-F1
#
_cell.length_a   1.000
_cell.length_b   1.000
_cell.length_c   1.000
_cell.angle_alpha   90.00
_cell.angle_beta   90.00
_cell.angle_gamma   90.00
#
_symmetry.space_group_name_H-M   'P 1'
#
loop_
_entity.id
_entity.type
_entity.pdbx_description
1 polymer ?
#
loop_
_entity_poly.entity_id
_entity_poly.type
_entity_poly.pdbx_seq_one_letter_code
_entity_poly.pdbx_strand_id
1 'polypeptide(L)'
;MKEKLVDQIKSFYGKDKKVIIFFGPSYLHSTGQLLKGSFKNIKNYVIYLHGNEDLNIPNSLYTLNTFVKNQGYSDHLEMKKNKRNSFYFETTYDEIIKKLKVKND
;
A
#
# COMPACT_ATOMS: atom_id res chain seq x y z
N MET A 1 -0.14 -9.07 12.54
CA MET A 1 0.62 -8.01 11.82
C MET A 1 -0.30 -6.92 11.25
N LYS A 2 -1.32 -7.31 10.46
CA LYS A 2 -2.35 -6.40 9.90
C LYS A 2 -3.09 -5.54 10.95
N GLU A 3 -3.55 -6.14 12.04
CA GLU A 3 -4.33 -5.44 13.09
C GLU A 3 -3.51 -4.37 13.83
N LYS A 4 -2.28 -4.70 14.25
CA LYS A 4 -1.36 -3.74 14.89
C LYS A 4 -1.08 -2.50 14.04
N LEU A 5 -0.93 -2.67 12.73
CA LEU A 5 -0.71 -1.55 11.81
C LEU A 5 -1.97 -0.68 11.67
N VAL A 6 -3.14 -1.32 11.57
CA VAL A 6 -4.43 -0.61 11.51
C VAL A 6 -4.67 0.23 12.76
N ASP A 7 -4.39 -0.33 13.94
CA ASP A 7 -4.61 0.38 15.21
C ASP A 7 -3.60 1.51 15.43
N GLN A 8 -2.33 1.30 15.07
CA GLN A 8 -1.34 2.38 15.06
C GLN A 8 -1.73 3.49 14.08
N ILE A 9 -2.20 3.15 12.88
CA ILE A 9 -2.66 4.17 11.92
C ILE A 9 -3.83 4.92 12.53
N LYS A 10 -4.84 4.26 13.09
CA LYS A 10 -6.01 4.91 13.71
C LYS A 10 -5.64 5.91 14.81
N SER A 11 -4.60 5.67 15.60
CA SER A 11 -4.18 6.61 16.66
C SER A 11 -3.63 7.93 16.13
N PHE A 12 -3.22 8.01 14.86
CA PHE A 12 -2.66 9.23 14.24
C PHE A 12 -3.69 10.15 13.55
N TYR A 13 -4.98 9.79 13.47
CA TYR A 13 -5.97 10.57 12.71
C TYR A 13 -7.02 11.23 13.60
N GLY A 14 -7.29 12.51 13.34
CA GLY A 14 -8.38 13.27 13.95
C GLY A 14 -9.76 12.94 13.37
N LYS A 15 -10.82 13.33 14.08
CA LYS A 15 -12.24 13.04 13.79
C LYS A 15 -12.70 13.31 12.34
N ASP A 16 -12.04 14.21 11.62
CA ASP A 16 -12.49 14.68 10.29
C ASP A 16 -11.82 13.96 9.10
N LYS A 17 -10.89 13.02 9.35
CA LYS A 17 -10.19 12.29 8.28
C LYS A 17 -10.54 10.81 8.31
N LYS A 18 -11.17 10.32 7.23
CA LYS A 18 -11.42 8.89 7.03
C LYS A 18 -10.21 8.24 6.37
N VAL A 19 -9.68 7.19 6.99
CA VAL A 19 -8.61 6.36 6.44
C VAL A 19 -9.19 5.00 6.07
N ILE A 20 -8.87 4.54 4.87
CA ILE A 20 -9.26 3.22 4.41
C ILE A 20 -7.97 2.48 4.05
N ILE A 21 -7.79 1.29 4.63
CA ILE A 21 -6.58 0.49 4.49
C ILE A 21 -6.95 -0.79 3.75
N PHE A 22 -6.23 -1.05 2.68
CA PHE A 22 -6.39 -2.23 1.84
C PHE A 22 -5.08 -3.02 1.80
N PHE A 23 -5.19 -4.34 1.71
CA PHE A 23 -4.04 -5.24 1.64
C PHE A 23 -4.08 -5.98 0.30
N GLY A 24 -3.00 -5.88 -0.46
CA GLY A 24 -2.85 -6.59 -1.72
C GLY A 24 -2.60 -8.09 -1.51
N PRO A 25 -2.95 -8.95 -2.49
CA PRO A 25 -3.66 -8.61 -3.73
C PRO A 25 -5.19 -8.52 -3.57
N SER A 26 -5.71 -8.78 -2.37
CA SER A 26 -7.14 -9.01 -2.10
C SER A 26 -8.07 -7.85 -2.45
N TYR A 27 -7.58 -6.61 -2.46
CA TYR A 27 -8.42 -5.42 -2.73
C TYR A 27 -8.70 -5.16 -4.21
N LEU A 28 -7.99 -5.83 -5.12
CA LEU A 28 -8.11 -5.59 -6.56
C LEU A 28 -9.51 -5.89 -7.11
N HIS A 29 -10.19 -6.90 -6.57
CA HIS A 29 -11.41 -7.44 -7.17
C HIS A 29 -12.68 -6.61 -6.87
N SER A 30 -12.63 -5.62 -5.98
CA SER A 30 -13.78 -4.78 -5.65
C SER A 30 -13.41 -3.31 -5.46
N THR A 31 -12.45 -3.04 -4.58
CA THR A 31 -12.10 -1.66 -4.16
C THR A 31 -11.07 -1.01 -5.07
N GLY A 32 -10.38 -1.78 -5.90
CA GLY A 32 -9.51 -1.27 -6.98
C GLY A 32 -10.25 -0.34 -7.96
N GLN A 33 -11.50 -0.64 -8.31
CA GLN A 33 -12.32 0.24 -9.16
C GLN A 33 -12.68 1.55 -8.44
N LEU A 34 -13.00 1.50 -7.14
CA LEU A 34 -13.25 2.70 -6.36
C LEU A 34 -12.01 3.59 -6.33
N LEU A 35 -10.82 3.04 -6.10
CA LEU A 35 -9.59 3.84 -6.02
C LEU A 35 -9.17 4.44 -7.37
N LYS A 36 -9.33 3.68 -8.46
CA LYS A 36 -8.99 4.13 -9.83
C LYS A 36 -10.05 5.08 -10.41
N GLY A 37 -11.32 4.82 -10.12
CA GLY A 37 -12.48 5.51 -10.69
C GLY A 37 -13.12 6.61 -9.85
N SER A 38 -12.93 6.65 -8.51
CA SER A 38 -13.70 7.56 -7.63
C SER A 38 -13.17 8.99 -7.56
N PHE A 39 -13.30 9.67 -6.42
CA PHE A 39 -13.14 11.11 -6.29
C PHE A 39 -11.67 11.57 -6.40
N LYS A 40 -11.44 12.73 -7.02
CA LYS A 40 -10.09 13.33 -7.20
C LYS A 40 -9.48 13.87 -5.90
N ASN A 41 -10.29 14.05 -4.86
CA ASN A 41 -9.87 14.62 -3.57
C ASN A 41 -9.26 13.59 -2.60
N ILE A 42 -9.10 12.33 -3.00
CA ILE A 42 -8.49 11.28 -2.18
C ILE A 42 -6.96 11.28 -2.39
N LYS A 43 -6.19 11.23 -1.28
CA LYS A 43 -4.75 10.95 -1.31
C LYS A 43 -4.54 9.44 -1.19
N ASN A 44 -3.94 8.83 -2.20
CA ASN A 44 -3.68 7.40 -2.29
C ASN A 44 -2.21 7.14 -1.98
N TYR A 45 -1.94 6.26 -1.04
CA TYR A 45 -0.60 5.84 -0.67
C TYR A 45 -0.49 4.34 -0.97
N VAL A 46 0.27 4.00 -2.01
CA VAL A 46 0.61 2.62 -2.32
C VAL A 46 1.93 2.32 -1.64
N ILE A 47 1.89 1.40 -0.68
CA ILE A 47 3.06 1.01 0.09
C ILE A 47 3.36 -0.44 -0.26
N TYR A 48 4.46 -0.64 -0.98
CA TYR A 48 5.02 -1.96 -1.18
C TYR A 48 5.95 -2.27 -0.02
N LEU A 49 5.49 -3.17 0.85
CA LEU A 49 6.28 -3.71 1.95
C LEU A 49 7.11 -4.88 1.41
N HIS A 50 8.37 -4.66 1.08
CA HIS A 50 9.23 -5.76 0.64
C HIS A 50 9.57 -6.66 1.82
N GLY A 51 9.35 -7.96 1.64
CA GLY A 51 9.68 -8.99 2.60
C GLY A 51 11.17 -9.36 2.57
N ASN A 52 11.66 -9.92 3.69
CA ASN A 52 12.99 -10.52 3.75
C ASN A 52 13.02 -11.92 3.13
N GLU A 53 11.87 -12.61 3.11
CA GLU A 53 11.70 -13.91 2.47
C GLU A 53 10.91 -13.75 1.17
N ASP A 54 11.43 -14.37 0.10
CA ASP A 54 10.83 -14.38 -1.21
C ASP A 54 10.75 -15.81 -1.75
N LEU A 55 9.70 -16.08 -2.51
CA LEU A 55 9.43 -17.41 -3.04
C LEU A 55 9.65 -17.40 -4.55
N ASN A 56 10.59 -18.24 -4.99
CA ASN A 56 10.80 -18.51 -6.40
C ASN A 56 9.58 -19.22 -6.99
N ILE A 57 9.21 -18.82 -8.20
CA ILE A 57 8.19 -19.52 -8.98
C ILE A 57 8.92 -20.51 -9.90
N PRO A 58 8.57 -21.80 -9.90
CA PRO A 58 9.21 -22.78 -10.78
C PRO A 58 9.13 -22.36 -12.24
N ASN A 59 10.23 -22.55 -12.98
CA ASN A 59 10.35 -22.20 -14.40
C ASN A 59 10.07 -20.72 -14.74
N SER A 60 10.31 -19.81 -13.79
CA SER A 60 10.11 -18.37 -13.96
C SER A 60 11.38 -17.61 -13.59
N LEU A 61 11.68 -16.54 -14.34
CA LEU A 61 12.73 -15.56 -13.99
C LEU A 61 12.29 -14.60 -12.86
N TYR A 62 11.03 -14.69 -12.45
CA TYR A 62 10.40 -13.82 -11.45
C TYR A 62 9.96 -14.61 -10.22
N THR A 63 9.99 -13.95 -9.08
CA THR A 63 9.53 -14.46 -7.79
C THR A 63 8.11 -13.95 -7.47
N LEU A 64 7.46 -14.51 -6.44
CA LEU A 64 6.18 -13.98 -5.97
C LEU A 64 6.28 -12.51 -5.59
N ASN A 65 7.38 -12.09 -4.96
CA ASN A 65 7.58 -10.70 -4.58
C ASN A 65 7.70 -9.76 -5.79
N THR A 66 8.29 -10.23 -6.91
CA THR A 66 8.28 -9.47 -8.17
C THR A 66 6.85 -9.19 -8.65
N PHE A 67 5.95 -10.17 -8.57
CA PHE A 67 4.55 -9.96 -8.93
C PHE A 67 3.85 -8.97 -8.00
N VAL A 68 4.05 -9.10 -6.69
CA VAL A 68 3.46 -8.17 -5.70
C VAL A 68 3.96 -6.74 -5.92
N LYS A 69 5.27 -6.56 -6.14
CA LYS A 69 5.88 -5.26 -6.44
C LYS A 69 5.26 -4.65 -7.70
N ASN A 70 5.26 -5.41 -8.79
CA ASN A 70 4.78 -4.96 -10.09
C ASN A 70 3.28 -4.64 -10.06
N GLN A 71 2.49 -5.39 -9.30
CA GLN A 71 1.08 -5.10 -9.09
C GLN A 71 0.88 -3.74 -8.41
N GLY A 72 1.54 -3.52 -7.27
CA GLY A 72 1.43 -2.25 -6.54
C GLY A 72 1.89 -1.06 -7.38
N TYR A 73 3.02 -1.20 -8.09
CA TYR A 73 3.53 -0.15 -8.96
C TYR A 73 2.60 0.13 -10.16
N SER A 74 2.05 -0.91 -10.79
CA SER A 74 1.10 -0.76 -11.91
C SER A 74 -0.19 -0.05 -11.46
N ASP A 75 -0.68 -0.34 -10.27
CA ASP A 75 -1.83 0.36 -9.69
C ASP A 75 -1.53 1.85 -9.44
N HIS A 76 -0.32 2.17 -8.98
CA HIS A 76 0.14 3.55 -8.85
C HIS A 76 0.13 4.29 -10.20
N LEU A 77 0.69 3.67 -11.24
CA LEU A 77 0.75 4.25 -12.58
C LEU A 77 -0.65 4.48 -13.17
N GLU A 78 -1.56 3.52 -13.01
CA GLU A 78 -2.94 3.66 -13.50
C GLU A 78 -3.68 4.78 -12.75
N MET A 79 -3.46 4.93 -11.45
CA MET A 79 -3.98 6.08 -10.69
C MET A 79 -3.40 7.41 -11.17
N LYS A 80 -2.10 7.48 -11.47
CA LYS A 80 -1.46 8.69 -12.03
C LYS A 80 -2.02 9.05 -13.40
N LYS A 81 -2.18 8.07 -14.29
CA LYS A 81 -2.80 8.22 -15.61
C LYS A 81 -4.20 8.81 -15.50
N ASN A 82 -4.98 8.38 -14.52
CA ASN A 82 -6.32 8.91 -14.21
C ASN A 82 -6.31 10.24 -13.41
N LYS A 83 -5.18 10.95 -13.37
CA LYS A 83 -4.98 12.23 -12.69
C LYS A 83 -5.35 12.19 -11.20
N ARG A 84 -5.04 11.07 -10.52
CA ARG A 84 -5.25 10.90 -9.08
C ARG A 84 -4.01 11.29 -8.28
N ASN A 85 -4.23 11.75 -7.05
CA ASN A 85 -3.16 12.00 -6.08
C ASN A 85 -2.67 10.66 -5.55
N SER A 86 -1.75 10.01 -6.26
CA SER A 86 -1.14 8.75 -5.86
C SER A 86 0.34 8.94 -5.52
N PHE A 87 0.80 8.25 -4.49
CA PHE A 87 2.18 8.22 -4.03
C PHE A 87 2.59 6.77 -3.83
N TYR A 88 3.81 6.42 -4.25
CA TYR A 88 4.32 5.06 -4.17
C TYR A 88 5.56 5.05 -3.27
N PHE A 89 5.63 4.06 -2.39
CA PHE A 89 6.74 3.87 -1.46
C PHE A 89 7.14 2.42 -1.45
N GLU A 90 8.43 2.17 -1.50
CA GLU A 90 9.05 0.89 -1.18
C GLU A 90 9.70 1.03 0.20
N THR A 91 9.40 0.12 1.12
CA THR A 91 9.99 0.12 2.47
C THR A 91 9.85 -1.25 3.13
N THR A 92 10.59 -1.50 4.21
CA THR A 92 10.38 -2.67 5.08
C THR A 92 9.38 -2.38 6.21
N TYR A 93 8.89 -3.45 6.85
CA TYR A 93 8.09 -3.31 8.08
C TYR A 93 8.87 -2.61 9.20
N ASP A 94 10.16 -2.91 9.36
CA ASP A 94 10.97 -2.33 10.44
C ASP A 94 11.21 -0.83 10.23
N GLU A 95 11.46 -0.42 8.98
CA GLU A 95 11.62 0.98 8.62
C GLU A 95 10.35 1.79 8.85
N ILE A 96 9.19 1.26 8.43
CA ILE A 96 7.92 1.98 8.60
C ILE A 96 7.56 2.11 10.08
N ILE A 97 7.76 1.06 10.88
CA ILE A 97 7.53 1.10 12.33
C ILE A 97 8.49 2.08 13.01
N LYS A 98 9.77 2.09 12.63
CA LYS A 98 10.75 3.05 13.17
C LYS A 98 10.31 4.49 12.90
N LYS A 99 9.90 4.80 11.66
CA LYS A 99 9.41 6.14 11.29
C LYS A 99 8.14 6.55 12.01
N LEU A 100 7.23 5.59 12.29
CA LEU A 100 6.01 5.86 13.04
C LEU A 100 6.27 6.09 14.53
N LYS A 101 7.23 5.38 15.13
CA LYS A 101 7.61 5.56 16.55
C LYS A 101 8.27 6.92 16.82
N VAL A 102 9.14 7.38 15.93
CA VAL A 102 9.87 8.67 16.07
C VAL A 102 8.94 9.90 16.04
N LYS A 103 7.68 9.75 15.61
CA LYS A 103 6.70 10.85 15.62
C LYS A 103 5.85 10.94 16.89
N ASN A 104 6.02 10.02 17.83
CA ASN A 104 5.29 10.00 19.11
C ASN A 104 6.08 10.57 20.29
N ASP A 105 7.28 11.11 20.03
CA ASP A 105 8.06 11.95 20.94
C ASP A 105 8.02 13.41 20.44
#